data_AF-A0A317FY64-F1
#
_entry.id   AF-A0A317FY64-F1
#
_cell.length_a   1.000
_cell.length_b   1.000
_cell.length_c   1.000
_cell.angle_alpha   90.00
_cell.angle_beta   90.00
_cell.angle_gamma   90.00
#
_symmetry.space_group_name_H-M   'P 1'
#
loop_
_entity.id
_entity.type
_entity.pdbx_description
1 polymer ?
#
loop_
_entity_poly.entity_id
_entity_poly.type
_entity_poly.pdbx_seq_one_letter_code
_entity_poly.pdbx_strand_id
1 'polypeptide(L)'
;MSVFDFTTILVFGLGSVVVMAYYITHLAESGINEQSKVKLTNIVKNYRATPTIRHSFITFTMVSDYLFGDKIFSLRAFLLSCFISLLWMTITLIICTFLFPTYTSWIGQANLSKVILLSSLPLVLAVLVIDFISVSITRLFIRKSKARGGFGLLFVLAIDFIIAATLFYVGITAFKYVVINPTWLSVTDSFPYWIQLDQMPVLLQTLNDLTPDMLSEKGSGNYDIKGGLYTEVVYAFPEGVSFYSSLLTSVWLWLHIFSYCLFKLTLQIDLLKNYLLKFVEIDKKPFTALAIMVAISYVIISIALIIAFSIYKWIYV
;
A
#
# COMPACT_ATOMS: atom_id res chain seq x y z
N MET A 1 -29.60 5.81 -0.11
CA MET A 1 -30.13 4.64 0.60
C MET A 1 -29.86 4.80 2.09
N SER A 2 -30.85 4.65 2.96
CA SER A 2 -30.64 4.74 4.42
C SER A 2 -30.01 3.45 4.97
N VAL A 3 -29.41 3.51 6.16
CA VAL A 3 -28.89 2.30 6.85
C VAL A 3 -30.03 1.33 7.14
N PHE A 4 -31.22 1.85 7.42
CA PHE A 4 -32.43 1.06 7.64
C PHE A 4 -32.83 0.28 6.38
N ASP A 5 -32.83 0.93 5.21
CA ASP A 5 -33.16 0.27 3.93
C ASP A 5 -32.15 -0.84 3.61
N PHE A 6 -30.85 -0.56 3.80
CA PHE A 6 -29.78 -1.52 3.57
C PHE A 6 -29.88 -2.74 4.50
N THR A 7 -30.15 -2.50 5.77
CA THR A 7 -30.35 -3.55 6.78
C THR A 7 -31.56 -4.42 6.42
N THR A 8 -32.65 -3.78 6.00
CA THR A 8 -33.90 -4.47 5.63
C THR A 8 -33.67 -5.40 4.43
N ILE A 9 -32.96 -4.94 3.40
CA ILE A 9 -32.59 -5.75 2.23
C ILE A 9 -31.77 -6.98 2.66
N LEU A 10 -30.76 -6.79 3.52
CA LEU A 10 -29.92 -7.89 3.99
C LEU A 10 -30.70 -8.90 4.84
N VAL A 11 -31.62 -8.45 5.69
CA VAL A 11 -32.45 -9.34 6.52
C VAL A 11 -33.43 -10.14 5.65
N PHE A 12 -34.07 -9.52 4.66
CA PHE A 12 -34.94 -10.25 3.72
C PHE A 12 -34.14 -11.23 2.84
N GLY A 13 -32.95 -10.84 2.39
CA GLY A 13 -32.01 -11.74 1.70
C GLY A 13 -31.60 -12.93 2.58
N LEU A 14 -31.37 -12.69 3.87
CA LEU A 14 -31.05 -13.72 4.84
C LEU A 14 -32.19 -14.72 5.01
N GLY A 15 -33.42 -14.22 5.19
CA GLY A 15 -34.61 -15.06 5.33
C GLY A 15 -34.81 -15.97 4.12
N SER A 16 -34.66 -15.45 2.90
CA SER A 16 -34.83 -16.24 1.67
C SER A 16 -33.73 -17.30 1.51
N VAL A 17 -32.46 -16.95 1.79
CA VAL A 17 -31.33 -17.89 1.73
C VAL A 17 -31.49 -19.01 2.77
N VAL A 18 -31.91 -18.70 3.99
CA VAL A 18 -32.11 -19.69 5.04
C VAL A 18 -33.24 -20.67 4.69
N VAL A 19 -34.39 -20.16 4.22
CA VAL A 19 -35.53 -21.00 3.81
C VAL A 19 -35.14 -21.89 2.63
N MET A 20 -34.47 -21.33 1.62
CA MET A 20 -34.01 -22.08 0.46
C MET A 20 -32.97 -23.14 0.84
N ALA A 21 -31.98 -22.79 1.66
CA ALA A 21 -30.96 -23.71 2.15
C ALA A 21 -31.58 -24.85 2.96
N TYR A 22 -32.54 -24.55 3.83
CA TYR A 22 -33.27 -25.57 4.59
C TYR A 22 -34.02 -26.54 3.68
N TYR A 23 -34.78 -26.03 2.69
CA TYR A 23 -35.56 -26.87 1.78
C TYR A 23 -34.68 -27.77 0.91
N ILE A 24 -33.62 -27.20 0.32
CA ILE A 24 -32.66 -27.95 -0.51
C ILE A 24 -31.96 -29.03 0.33
N THR A 25 -31.52 -28.69 1.54
CA THR A 25 -30.82 -29.66 2.39
C THR A 25 -31.73 -30.74 2.92
N HIS A 26 -32.99 -30.44 3.22
CA HIS A 26 -33.98 -31.46 3.59
C HIS A 26 -34.22 -32.46 2.45
N LEU A 27 -34.36 -31.98 1.20
CA LEU A 27 -34.48 -32.83 0.02
C LEU A 27 -33.22 -33.70 -0.17
N ALA A 28 -32.03 -33.09 -0.08
CA ALA A 28 -30.76 -33.79 -0.20
C ALA A 28 -30.58 -34.88 0.88
N GLU A 29 -30.99 -34.59 2.12
CA GLU A 29 -30.92 -35.53 3.25
C GLU A 29 -31.80 -36.77 3.03
N SER A 30 -32.95 -36.60 2.37
CA SER A 30 -33.87 -37.70 2.04
C SER A 30 -33.48 -38.49 0.79
N GLY A 31 -32.77 -37.87 -0.16
CA GLY A 31 -32.48 -38.45 -1.47
C GLY A 31 -31.11 -39.11 -1.62
N ILE A 32 -30.21 -38.98 -0.63
CA ILE A 32 -28.82 -39.42 -0.72
C ILE A 32 -28.58 -40.68 0.13
N ASN A 33 -27.71 -41.58 -0.36
CA ASN A 33 -27.33 -42.79 0.34
C ASN A 33 -26.49 -42.52 1.61
N GLU A 34 -26.57 -43.42 2.59
CA GLU A 34 -25.86 -43.30 3.87
C GLU A 34 -24.33 -43.22 3.70
N GLN A 35 -23.77 -43.92 2.71
CA GLN A 35 -22.33 -43.88 2.44
C GLN A 35 -21.84 -42.47 2.06
N SER A 36 -22.63 -41.71 1.29
CA SER A 36 -22.28 -40.32 0.93
C SER A 36 -22.45 -39.37 2.12
N LYS A 37 -23.43 -39.60 2.99
CA LYS A 37 -23.60 -38.84 4.25
C LYS A 37 -22.40 -39.01 5.18
N VAL A 38 -21.92 -40.24 5.35
CA VAL A 38 -20.70 -40.53 6.13
C VAL A 38 -19.47 -39.87 5.50
N LYS A 39 -19.33 -39.95 4.17
CA LYS A 39 -18.22 -39.29 3.45
C LYS A 39 -18.24 -37.78 3.65
N LEU A 40 -19.40 -37.14 3.52
CA LEU A 40 -19.56 -35.69 3.72
C LEU A 40 -19.26 -35.29 5.16
N THR A 41 -19.76 -36.04 6.13
CA THR A 41 -19.48 -35.83 7.56
C THR A 41 -17.98 -35.86 7.85
N ASN A 42 -17.27 -36.86 7.30
CA ASN A 42 -15.82 -36.97 7.44
C ASN A 42 -15.08 -35.79 6.78
N ILE A 43 -15.52 -35.34 5.61
CA ILE A 43 -14.92 -34.17 4.94
C ILE A 43 -15.07 -32.93 5.82
N VAL A 44 -16.27 -32.63 6.32
CA VAL A 44 -16.55 -31.44 7.12
C VAL A 44 -15.81 -31.45 8.47
N LYS A 45 -15.79 -32.61 9.14
CA LYS A 45 -15.05 -32.79 10.41
C LYS A 45 -13.54 -32.56 10.21
N ASN A 46 -12.97 -33.14 9.15
CA ASN A 46 -11.53 -33.11 8.90
C ASN A 46 -11.03 -31.83 8.20
N TYR A 47 -11.90 -31.07 7.55
CA TYR A 47 -11.51 -29.83 6.89
C TYR A 47 -10.94 -28.82 7.91
N ARG A 48 -9.76 -28.27 7.64
CA ARG A 48 -9.16 -27.18 8.43
C ARG A 48 -8.62 -26.13 7.48
N ALA A 49 -9.02 -24.87 7.66
CA ALA A 49 -8.52 -23.75 6.86
C ALA A 49 -7.10 -23.32 7.28
N THR A 50 -6.75 -23.53 8.55
CA THR A 50 -5.47 -23.16 9.15
C THR A 50 -4.23 -23.65 8.38
N PRO A 51 -4.08 -24.95 8.03
CA PRO A 51 -2.85 -25.45 7.42
C PRO A 51 -2.51 -24.79 6.08
N THR A 52 -3.53 -24.56 5.22
CA THR A 52 -3.34 -23.93 3.91
C THR A 52 -2.82 -22.51 4.05
N ILE A 53 -3.46 -21.70 4.91
CA ILE A 53 -3.11 -20.28 5.06
C ILE A 53 -1.84 -20.10 5.90
N ARG A 54 -1.57 -21.01 6.84
CA ARG A 54 -0.27 -21.09 7.51
C ARG A 54 0.85 -21.33 6.53
N HIS A 55 0.67 -22.27 5.59
CA HIS A 55 1.66 -22.54 4.56
C HIS A 55 1.88 -21.29 3.70
N SER A 56 0.82 -20.65 3.19
CA SER A 56 0.92 -19.40 2.42
C SER A 56 1.63 -18.29 3.19
N PHE A 57 1.34 -18.11 4.49
CA PHE A 57 2.02 -17.13 5.34
C PHE A 57 3.52 -17.41 5.48
N ILE A 58 3.89 -18.67 5.74
CA ILE A 58 5.30 -19.07 5.85
C ILE A 58 6.01 -18.88 4.50
N THR A 59 5.41 -19.35 3.41
CA THR A 59 5.94 -19.15 2.05
C THR A 59 6.15 -17.67 1.76
N PHE A 60 5.18 -16.80 2.07
CA PHE A 60 5.32 -15.37 1.87
C PHE A 60 6.51 -14.78 2.65
N THR A 61 6.68 -15.17 3.92
CA THR A 61 7.84 -14.72 4.71
C THR A 61 9.17 -15.19 4.14
N MET A 62 9.20 -16.39 3.55
CA MET A 62 10.41 -16.97 2.96
C MET A 62 10.72 -16.34 1.59
N VAL A 63 9.72 -15.93 0.81
CA VAL A 63 9.91 -15.27 -0.48
C VAL A 63 10.68 -13.96 -0.33
N SER A 64 10.41 -13.17 0.71
CA SER A 64 11.16 -11.94 0.98
C SER A 64 12.65 -12.23 1.22
N ASP A 65 12.97 -13.23 2.06
CA ASP A 65 14.36 -13.63 2.31
C ASP A 65 15.01 -14.28 1.07
N TYR A 66 14.25 -15.00 0.25
CA TYR A 66 14.74 -15.56 -1.01
C TYR A 66 15.10 -14.48 -2.05
N LEU A 67 14.26 -13.44 -2.18
CA LEU A 67 14.45 -12.37 -3.15
C LEU A 67 15.64 -11.47 -2.79
N PHE A 68 15.68 -10.97 -1.55
CA PHE A 68 16.71 -10.04 -1.06
C PHE A 68 17.96 -10.76 -0.52
N GLY A 69 17.90 -12.07 -0.26
CA GLY A 69 18.97 -12.88 0.33
C GLY A 69 19.00 -12.84 1.85
N ASP A 70 19.70 -13.77 2.49
CA ASP A 70 19.69 -13.94 3.95
C ASP A 70 20.32 -12.75 4.71
N LYS A 71 21.26 -12.04 4.09
CA LYS A 71 21.89 -10.85 4.67
C LYS A 71 21.01 -9.62 4.43
N ILE A 72 20.87 -8.81 5.47
CA ILE A 72 20.07 -7.57 5.43
C ILE A 72 20.76 -6.56 4.51
N PHE A 73 22.06 -6.35 4.74
CA PHE A 73 22.94 -5.60 3.86
C PHE A 73 23.66 -6.55 2.91
N SER A 74 23.27 -6.53 1.63
CA SER A 74 23.96 -7.24 0.57
C SER A 74 23.84 -6.48 -0.74
N LEU A 75 24.80 -6.66 -1.65
CA LEU A 75 24.74 -6.05 -2.99
C LEU A 75 23.49 -6.50 -3.75
N ARG A 76 23.10 -7.77 -3.60
CA ARG A 76 21.86 -8.31 -4.18
C ARG A 76 20.63 -7.59 -3.66
N ALA A 77 20.54 -7.37 -2.34
CA ALA A 77 19.44 -6.64 -1.72
C ALA A 77 19.40 -5.18 -2.20
N PHE A 78 20.57 -4.53 -2.33
CA PHE A 78 20.68 -3.18 -2.86
C PHE A 78 20.16 -3.08 -4.29
N LEU A 79 20.69 -3.90 -5.21
CA LEU A 79 20.29 -3.89 -6.62
C LEU A 79 18.79 -4.17 -6.80
N LEU A 80 18.25 -5.13 -6.03
CA LEU A 80 16.82 -5.43 -6.09
C LEU A 80 15.97 -4.29 -5.53
N SER A 81 16.42 -3.65 -4.43
CA SER A 81 15.75 -2.47 -3.89
C SER A 81 15.74 -1.34 -4.92
N CYS A 82 16.87 -1.06 -5.56
CA CYS A 82 16.95 -0.04 -6.61
C CYS A 82 16.00 -0.36 -7.77
N PHE A 83 15.96 -1.61 -8.22
CA PHE A 83 15.06 -2.05 -9.27
C PHE A 83 13.58 -1.83 -8.90
N ILE A 84 13.18 -2.24 -7.69
CA ILE A 84 11.80 -2.08 -7.21
C ILE A 84 11.44 -0.60 -7.06
N SER A 85 12.32 0.23 -6.50
CA SER A 85 12.12 1.67 -6.37
C SER A 85 11.97 2.35 -7.73
N LEU A 86 12.84 2.05 -8.69
CA LEU A 86 12.74 2.60 -10.04
C LEU A 86 11.45 2.15 -10.75
N LEU A 87 11.04 0.91 -10.56
CA LEU A 87 9.79 0.38 -11.10
C LEU A 87 8.57 1.13 -10.53
N TRP A 88 8.53 1.35 -9.20
CA TRP A 88 7.45 2.11 -8.57
C TRP A 88 7.44 3.58 -8.91
N MET A 89 8.61 4.23 -8.99
CA MET A 89 8.74 5.60 -9.48
C MET A 89 8.20 5.71 -10.91
N THR A 90 8.54 4.76 -11.78
CA THR A 90 8.09 4.75 -13.18
C THR A 90 6.58 4.57 -13.28
N ILE A 91 6.00 3.61 -12.54
CA ILE A 91 4.55 3.38 -12.50
C ILE A 91 3.83 4.63 -12.00
N THR A 92 4.28 5.20 -10.89
CA THR A 92 3.67 6.41 -10.30
C THR A 92 3.79 7.60 -11.24
N LEU A 93 4.94 7.78 -11.90
CA LEU A 93 5.14 8.83 -12.90
C LEU A 93 4.19 8.65 -14.09
N ILE A 94 4.02 7.44 -14.62
CA ILE A 94 3.06 7.15 -15.70
C ILE A 94 1.65 7.54 -15.26
N ILE A 95 1.23 7.12 -14.05
CA ILE A 95 -0.09 7.49 -13.50
C ILE A 95 -0.24 9.02 -13.43
N CYS A 96 0.76 9.73 -12.91
CA CYS A 96 0.75 11.20 -12.86
C CYS A 96 0.63 11.83 -14.25
N THR A 97 1.32 11.30 -15.26
CA THR A 97 1.23 11.83 -16.64
C THR A 97 -0.17 11.69 -17.25
N PHE A 98 -0.92 10.63 -16.88
CA PHE A 98 -2.30 10.44 -17.35
C PHE A 98 -3.31 11.29 -16.57
N LEU A 99 -3.11 11.47 -15.26
CA LEU A 99 -4.04 12.20 -14.40
C LEU A 99 -3.84 13.72 -14.45
N PHE A 100 -2.60 14.19 -14.66
CA PHE A 100 -2.23 15.61 -14.59
C PHE A 100 -1.57 16.07 -15.89
N PRO A 101 -2.32 16.70 -16.83
CA PRO A 101 -1.77 17.13 -18.11
C PRO A 101 -0.59 18.10 -18.00
N THR A 102 -0.59 18.95 -16.97
CA THR A 102 0.49 19.92 -16.63
C THR A 102 1.83 19.24 -16.41
N TYR A 103 1.82 17.98 -15.98
CA TYR A 103 3.01 17.20 -15.66
C TYR A 103 3.86 16.86 -16.89
N THR A 104 3.28 16.91 -18.09
CA THR A 104 3.96 16.58 -19.36
C THR A 104 4.57 17.79 -20.07
N SER A 105 4.34 19.00 -19.55
CA SER A 105 4.75 20.26 -20.17
C SER A 105 6.26 20.34 -20.46
N TRP A 106 7.09 19.70 -19.64
CA TRP A 106 8.54 19.66 -19.82
C TRP A 106 9.04 18.60 -20.81
N ILE A 107 8.22 17.58 -21.12
CA ILE A 107 8.60 16.47 -22.01
C ILE A 107 8.65 16.94 -23.47
N GLY A 108 7.76 17.87 -23.85
CA GLY A 108 7.65 18.38 -25.22
C GLY A 108 8.82 19.27 -25.68
N GLN A 109 9.71 19.70 -24.78
CA GLN A 109 10.82 20.60 -25.08
C GLN A 109 12.18 19.90 -24.85
N ALA A 110 12.85 19.50 -25.93
CA ALA A 110 14.07 18.66 -25.87
C ALA A 110 15.22 19.24 -25.03
N ASN A 111 15.41 20.56 -25.04
CA ASN A 111 16.46 21.21 -24.24
C ASN A 111 16.10 21.23 -22.75
N LEU A 112 14.82 21.47 -22.43
CA LEU A 112 14.32 21.52 -21.06
C LEU A 112 14.33 20.13 -20.42
N SER A 113 13.91 19.10 -21.17
CA SER A 113 13.88 17.72 -20.68
C SER A 113 15.28 17.19 -20.35
N LYS A 114 16.29 17.49 -21.18
CA LYS A 114 17.68 17.09 -20.91
C LYS A 114 18.22 17.71 -19.62
N VAL A 115 17.96 19.00 -19.41
CA VAL A 115 18.40 19.73 -18.21
C VAL A 115 17.69 19.22 -16.95
N ILE A 116 16.38 18.97 -17.02
CA ILE A 116 15.60 18.41 -15.91
C ILE A 116 16.06 16.98 -15.56
N LEU A 117 16.34 16.16 -16.56
CA LEU A 117 16.85 14.79 -16.33
C LEU A 117 18.24 14.79 -15.67
N LEU A 118 19.13 15.70 -16.09
CA LEU A 118 20.46 15.80 -15.49
C LEU A 118 20.42 16.34 -14.06
N SER A 119 19.58 17.34 -13.78
CA SER A 119 19.41 17.92 -12.43
C SER A 119 18.65 16.98 -11.48
N SER A 120 17.74 16.14 -11.97
CA SER A 120 17.02 15.15 -11.15
C SER A 120 17.83 13.89 -10.84
N LEU A 121 18.77 13.48 -11.70
CA LEU A 121 19.57 12.26 -11.53
C LEU A 121 20.22 12.11 -10.14
N PRO A 122 20.95 13.11 -9.59
CA PRO A 122 21.57 12.95 -8.27
C PRO A 122 20.53 12.76 -7.15
N LEU A 123 19.35 13.37 -7.27
CA LEU A 123 18.25 13.20 -6.31
C LEU A 123 17.60 11.82 -6.42
N VAL A 124 17.43 11.30 -7.63
CA VAL A 124 16.99 9.91 -7.84
C VAL A 124 17.96 8.95 -7.15
N LEU A 125 19.27 9.12 -7.38
CA LEU A 125 20.29 8.27 -6.73
C LEU A 125 20.22 8.35 -5.20
N ALA A 126 19.98 9.54 -4.65
CA ALA A 126 19.76 9.71 -3.20
C ALA A 126 18.53 8.93 -2.72
N VAL A 127 17.40 9.03 -3.42
CA VAL A 127 16.19 8.25 -3.09
C VAL A 127 16.46 6.74 -3.10
N LEU A 128 17.20 6.23 -4.08
CA LEU A 128 17.51 4.79 -4.14
C LEU A 128 18.30 4.31 -2.91
N VAL A 129 19.21 5.14 -2.40
CA VAL A 129 19.97 4.84 -1.17
C VAL A 129 19.06 4.89 0.06
N ILE A 130 18.20 5.91 0.15
CA ILE A 130 17.23 6.06 1.24
C ILE A 130 16.27 4.87 1.27
N ASP A 131 15.73 4.48 0.11
CA ASP A 131 14.82 3.35 -0.03
C ASP A 131 15.49 2.04 0.38
N PHE A 132 16.75 1.83 0.01
CA PHE A 132 17.48 0.65 0.44
C PHE A 132 17.64 0.58 1.97
N ILE A 133 17.90 1.72 2.62
CA ILE A 133 17.95 1.79 4.09
C ILE A 133 16.57 1.51 4.68
N SER A 134 15.52 2.11 4.13
CA SER A 134 14.13 1.91 4.53
C SER A 134 13.74 0.43 4.46
N VAL A 135 13.93 -0.22 3.31
CA VAL A 135 13.68 -1.66 3.11
C VAL A 135 14.49 -2.51 4.08
N SER A 136 15.76 -2.15 4.34
CA SER A 136 16.60 -2.87 5.29
C SER A 136 16.03 -2.83 6.71
N ILE A 137 15.48 -1.69 7.12
CA ILE A 137 14.78 -1.52 8.40
C ILE A 137 13.46 -2.31 8.42
N THR A 138 12.67 -2.25 7.36
CA THR A 138 11.43 -3.03 7.24
C THR A 138 11.72 -4.53 7.39
N ARG A 139 12.79 -5.04 6.76
CA ARG A 139 13.21 -6.44 6.90
C ARG A 139 13.68 -6.78 8.31
N LEU A 140 14.37 -5.87 9.00
CA LEU A 140 14.71 -6.01 10.41
C LEU A 140 13.45 -6.16 11.27
N PHE A 141 12.43 -5.34 11.01
CA PHE A 141 11.15 -5.42 11.71
C PHE A 141 10.43 -6.74 11.46
N ILE A 142 10.31 -7.18 10.20
CA ILE A 142 9.69 -8.48 9.86
C ILE A 142 10.39 -9.63 10.58
N ARG A 143 11.73 -9.63 10.67
CA ARG A 143 12.47 -10.68 11.39
C ARG A 143 12.22 -10.68 12.89
N LYS A 144 12.16 -9.50 13.51
CA LYS A 144 11.89 -9.35 14.95
C LYS A 144 10.42 -9.54 15.31
N SER A 145 9.49 -9.25 14.40
CA SER A 145 8.05 -9.27 14.66
C SER A 145 7.46 -10.68 14.63
N LYS A 146 8.17 -11.68 14.08
CA LYS A 146 7.80 -13.11 14.08
C LYS A 146 7.43 -13.66 15.48
N ALA A 147 7.78 -12.98 16.58
CA ALA A 147 7.52 -13.39 17.96
C ALA A 147 6.42 -12.60 18.71
N ARG A 148 5.79 -11.57 18.12
CA ARG A 148 4.82 -10.71 18.81
C ARG A 148 3.38 -10.93 18.34
N GLY A 149 2.41 -10.78 19.24
CA GLY A 149 0.96 -10.92 18.95
C GLY A 149 0.43 -9.89 17.94
N GLY A 150 -0.83 -10.04 17.51
CA GLY A 150 -1.40 -9.26 16.40
C GLY A 150 -1.40 -7.73 16.59
N PHE A 151 -1.70 -7.24 17.80
CA PHE A 151 -1.60 -5.80 18.11
C PHE A 151 -0.17 -5.26 18.00
N GLY A 152 0.83 -6.09 18.31
CA GLY A 152 2.23 -5.71 18.15
C GLY A 152 2.64 -5.54 16.68
N LEU A 153 1.96 -6.21 15.75
CA LEU A 153 2.25 -6.09 14.31
C LEU A 153 1.71 -4.80 13.71
N LEU A 154 0.48 -4.39 14.06
CA LEU A 154 -0.07 -3.11 13.62
C LEU A 154 0.77 -1.93 14.11
N PHE A 155 1.26 -2.00 15.36
CA PHE A 155 2.17 -0.99 15.90
C PHE A 155 3.52 -0.96 15.16
N VAL A 156 4.05 -2.13 14.77
CA VAL A 156 5.27 -2.22 13.95
C VAL A 156 5.08 -1.57 12.58
N LEU A 157 3.90 -1.72 11.95
CA LEU A 157 3.60 -1.05 10.68
C LEU A 157 3.55 0.47 10.80
N ALA A 158 2.90 0.98 11.85
CA ALA A 158 2.86 2.42 12.10
C ALA A 158 4.28 2.98 12.31
N ILE A 159 5.12 2.28 13.06
CA ILE A 159 6.52 2.67 13.28
C ILE A 159 7.31 2.63 11.97
N ASP A 160 7.19 1.56 11.18
CA ASP A 160 7.89 1.41 9.90
C ASP A 160 7.52 2.54 8.93
N PHE A 161 6.24 2.89 8.85
CA PHE A 161 5.76 4.01 8.06
C PHE A 161 6.35 5.35 8.52
N ILE A 162 6.34 5.62 9.83
CA ILE A 162 6.93 6.84 10.40
C ILE A 162 8.43 6.91 10.10
N ILE A 163 9.14 5.80 10.25
CA ILE A 163 10.58 5.74 9.97
C ILE A 163 10.86 5.96 8.49
N ALA A 164 10.10 5.33 7.58
CA ALA A 164 10.25 5.53 6.15
C ALA A 164 10.03 7.00 5.75
N ALA A 165 8.97 7.62 6.25
CA ALA A 165 8.68 9.04 6.01
C ALA A 165 9.78 9.96 6.59
N THR A 166 10.27 9.65 7.79
CA THR A 166 11.36 10.41 8.43
C THR A 166 12.67 10.27 7.67
N LEU A 167 13.01 9.06 7.23
CA LEU A 167 14.21 8.80 6.42
C LEU A 167 14.15 9.53 5.08
N PHE A 168 12.99 9.54 4.43
CA PHE A 168 12.77 10.30 3.22
C PHE A 168 12.99 11.80 3.47
N TYR A 169 12.35 12.37 4.49
CA TYR A 169 12.51 13.78 4.84
C TYR A 169 13.97 14.15 5.08
N VAL A 170 14.61 13.46 6.03
CA VAL A 170 15.99 13.77 6.43
C VAL A 170 16.95 13.54 5.26
N GLY A 171 16.80 12.43 4.54
CA GLY A 171 17.69 12.07 3.44
C GLY A 171 17.59 13.04 2.27
N ILE A 172 16.38 13.34 1.80
CA ILE A 172 16.18 14.26 0.67
C ILE A 172 16.52 15.69 1.06
N THR A 173 16.16 16.14 2.25
CA THR A 173 16.48 17.52 2.69
C THR A 173 17.99 17.70 2.87
N ALA A 174 18.69 16.73 3.46
CA ALA A 174 20.14 16.77 3.57
C ALA A 174 20.81 16.75 2.19
N PHE A 175 20.31 15.94 1.26
CA PHE A 175 20.87 15.88 -0.08
C PHE A 175 20.62 17.16 -0.88
N LYS A 176 19.40 17.74 -0.79
CA LYS A 176 19.08 19.05 -1.37
C LYS A 176 19.97 20.14 -0.79
N TYR A 177 20.22 20.13 0.52
CA TYR A 177 21.11 21.09 1.16
C TYR A 177 22.53 21.03 0.59
N VAL A 178 23.07 19.83 0.38
CA VAL A 178 24.44 19.63 -0.14
C VAL A 178 24.55 19.95 -1.64
N VAL A 179 23.56 19.55 -2.46
CA VAL A 179 23.66 19.65 -3.92
C VAL A 179 23.14 20.99 -4.45
N ILE A 180 22.13 21.57 -3.82
CA ILE A 180 21.39 22.75 -4.34
C ILE A 180 21.67 24.01 -3.52
N ASN A 181 21.86 23.89 -2.18
CA ASN A 181 22.19 24.97 -1.23
C ASN A 181 21.13 26.11 -1.12
N PRO A 182 20.80 26.71 0.06
CA PRO A 182 20.96 26.32 1.46
C PRO A 182 19.64 26.30 2.26
N THR A 183 18.45 26.17 1.66
CA THR A 183 17.21 26.22 2.48
C THR A 183 16.81 24.84 3.00
N TRP A 184 17.11 24.60 4.28
CA TRP A 184 16.50 23.50 5.02
C TRP A 184 15.03 23.83 5.26
N LEU A 185 14.15 23.30 4.42
CA LEU A 185 12.72 23.48 4.59
C LEU A 185 12.23 22.71 5.82
N SER A 186 11.30 23.33 6.55
CA SER A 186 10.62 22.66 7.65
C SER A 186 9.78 21.50 7.12
N VAL A 187 9.39 20.57 8.01
CA VAL A 187 8.49 19.47 7.63
C VAL A 187 7.18 20.02 7.07
N THR A 188 6.64 21.09 7.67
CA THR A 188 5.38 21.69 7.24
C THR A 188 5.47 22.31 5.85
N ASP A 189 6.62 22.85 5.48
CA ASP A 189 6.83 23.44 4.15
C ASP A 189 7.15 22.38 3.09
N SER A 190 7.76 21.27 3.49
CA SER A 190 8.13 20.16 2.58
C SER A 190 6.94 19.27 2.25
N PHE A 191 6.04 19.07 3.23
CA PHE A 191 4.91 18.14 3.13
C PHE A 191 3.95 18.39 1.95
N PRO A 192 3.60 19.64 1.58
CA PRO A 192 2.78 19.91 0.40
C PRO A 192 3.39 19.35 -0.89
N TYR A 193 4.71 19.47 -1.07
CA TYR A 193 5.42 18.96 -2.26
C TYR A 193 5.44 17.43 -2.35
N TRP A 194 5.21 16.73 -1.23
CA TRP A 194 5.16 15.27 -1.19
C TRP A 194 3.76 14.72 -1.44
N ILE A 195 2.73 15.42 -0.95
CA ILE A 195 1.35 15.00 -1.14
C ILE A 195 0.83 15.38 -2.52
N GLN A 196 1.20 16.57 -3.00
CA GLN A 196 0.74 17.11 -4.27
C GLN A 196 1.49 16.43 -5.44
N LEU A 197 0.79 15.52 -6.12
CA LEU A 197 1.30 14.79 -7.28
C LEU A 197 1.13 15.55 -8.60
N ASP A 198 0.43 16.67 -8.59
CA ASP A 198 0.10 17.51 -9.74
C ASP A 198 1.23 18.49 -10.12
N GLN A 199 2.24 18.62 -9.26
CA GLN A 199 3.32 19.59 -9.42
C GLN A 199 4.69 18.90 -9.48
N MET A 200 5.53 19.38 -10.39
CA MET A 200 6.96 19.13 -10.37
C MET A 200 7.63 20.40 -9.84
N PRO A 201 8.14 20.43 -8.60
CA PRO A 201 8.81 21.61 -8.07
C PRO A 201 10.08 21.87 -8.89
N VAL A 202 10.18 23.08 -9.44
CA VAL A 202 11.31 23.56 -10.23
C VAL A 202 11.88 24.82 -9.56
N LEU A 203 13.16 24.79 -9.22
CA LEU A 203 13.93 25.96 -8.79
C LEU A 203 14.82 26.43 -9.94
N LEU A 204 14.69 27.71 -10.27
CA LEU A 204 15.53 28.40 -11.23
C LEU A 204 16.45 29.37 -10.49
N GLN A 205 17.74 29.34 -10.81
CA GLN A 205 18.71 30.32 -10.33
C GLN A 205 19.34 31.02 -11.53
N THR A 206 19.55 32.32 -11.43
CA THR A 206 20.24 33.09 -12.47
C THR A 206 21.75 32.87 -12.34
N LEU A 207 22.40 32.51 -13.45
CA LEU A 207 23.83 32.18 -13.51
C LEU A 207 24.74 33.37 -13.21
N ASN A 208 24.27 34.59 -13.48
CA ASN A 208 25.03 35.81 -13.25
C ASN A 208 24.22 36.77 -12.38
N ASP A 209 24.86 37.28 -11.31
CA ASP A 209 24.48 38.57 -10.75
C ASP A 209 24.55 39.61 -11.87
N LEU A 210 23.64 40.60 -11.86
CA LEU A 210 23.63 41.67 -12.88
C LEU A 210 24.96 42.41 -12.87
N THR A 211 25.89 42.01 -13.75
CA THR A 211 27.16 42.69 -13.92
C THR A 211 26.98 43.91 -14.82
N PRO A 212 27.74 45.02 -14.61
CA PRO A 212 27.54 46.27 -15.34
C PRO A 212 27.69 46.15 -16.88
N ASP A 213 28.43 45.14 -17.34
CA ASP A 213 28.64 44.82 -18.76
C ASP A 213 27.41 44.15 -19.41
N MET A 214 26.52 43.57 -18.61
CA MET A 214 25.22 43.01 -19.03
C MET A 214 24.11 44.08 -19.08
N LEU A 215 24.40 45.33 -18.69
CA LEU A 215 23.45 46.43 -18.77
C LEU A 215 23.81 47.33 -19.97
N SER A 216 22.87 47.53 -20.89
CA SER A 216 22.95 48.58 -21.90
C SER A 216 22.05 49.74 -21.54
N GLU A 217 22.66 50.90 -21.32
CA GLU A 217 21.93 52.12 -21.07
C GLU A 217 21.10 52.51 -22.30
N LYS A 218 19.79 52.70 -22.09
CA LYS A 218 18.83 53.11 -23.12
C LYS A 218 18.61 54.64 -23.12
N GLY A 219 19.30 55.35 -22.22
CA GLY A 219 19.14 56.77 -21.93
C GLY A 219 18.15 57.03 -20.79
N SER A 220 18.32 58.18 -20.12
CA SER A 220 17.48 58.66 -19.00
C SER A 220 17.45 57.73 -17.78
N GLY A 221 18.57 57.08 -17.45
CA GLY A 221 18.68 56.22 -16.26
C GLY A 221 17.99 54.85 -16.38
N ASN A 222 17.51 54.49 -17.58
CA ASN A 222 16.95 53.17 -17.86
C ASN A 222 17.98 52.27 -18.54
N TYR A 223 18.08 51.01 -18.09
CA TYR A 223 19.01 50.01 -18.62
C TYR A 223 18.25 48.81 -19.16
N ASP A 224 18.59 48.36 -20.37
CA ASP A 224 18.18 47.08 -20.95
C ASP A 224 19.24 46.01 -20.61
N ILE A 225 18.83 44.76 -20.35
CA ILE A 225 19.78 43.67 -20.07
C ILE A 225 20.24 43.05 -21.39
N LYS A 226 21.52 43.25 -21.74
CA LYS A 226 22.18 42.58 -22.87
C LYS A 226 22.29 41.08 -22.59
N GLY A 227 21.75 40.25 -23.49
CA GLY A 227 21.87 38.80 -23.45
C GLY A 227 20.72 38.04 -22.78
N GLY A 228 19.74 38.73 -22.18
CA GLY A 228 18.65 38.10 -21.42
C GLY A 228 19.13 37.49 -20.09
N LEU A 229 18.20 37.13 -19.22
CA LEU A 229 18.55 36.42 -17.98
C LEU A 229 18.97 34.99 -18.31
N TYR A 230 20.26 34.69 -18.21
CA TYR A 230 20.77 33.31 -18.25
C TYR A 230 20.28 32.59 -16.98
N THR A 231 19.17 31.86 -17.09
CA THR A 231 18.60 31.06 -16.00
C THR A 231 19.08 29.62 -16.12
N GLU A 232 19.55 29.04 -15.02
CA GLU A 232 19.85 27.63 -14.88
C GLU A 232 18.80 26.96 -13.99
N VAL A 233 18.40 25.74 -14.35
CA VAL A 233 17.57 24.89 -13.51
C VAL A 233 18.47 24.22 -12.49
N VAL A 234 18.40 24.66 -11.24
CA VAL A 234 19.20 24.06 -10.15
C VAL A 234 18.48 22.86 -9.55
N TYR A 235 17.14 22.85 -9.62
CA TYR A 235 16.31 21.81 -9.05
C TYR A 235 15.10 21.57 -9.93
N ALA A 236 14.86 20.33 -10.33
CA ALA A 236 13.59 19.92 -10.91
C ALA A 236 13.40 18.45 -10.57
N PHE A 237 12.56 18.14 -9.59
CA PHE A 237 12.45 16.78 -9.09
C PHE A 237 11.04 16.46 -8.61
N PRO A 238 10.45 15.33 -9.05
CA PRO A 238 9.12 14.94 -8.62
C PRO A 238 9.15 14.34 -7.22
N GLU A 239 9.21 15.20 -6.19
CA GLU A 239 9.28 14.80 -4.79
C GLU A 239 8.12 13.89 -4.39
N GLY A 240 6.89 14.25 -4.78
CA GLY A 240 5.71 13.43 -4.49
C GLY A 240 5.80 12.02 -5.06
N VAL A 241 6.11 11.87 -6.36
CA VAL A 241 6.29 10.56 -7.00
C VAL A 241 7.32 9.72 -6.25
N SER A 242 8.42 10.35 -5.86
CA SER A 242 9.51 9.69 -5.15
C SER A 242 9.09 9.30 -3.73
N PHE A 243 8.39 10.17 -3.01
CA PHE A 243 7.87 9.90 -1.67
C PHE A 243 6.89 8.72 -1.65
N TYR A 244 5.89 8.73 -2.55
CA TYR A 244 4.94 7.60 -2.63
C TYR A 244 5.63 6.31 -3.06
N SER A 245 6.60 6.38 -3.97
CA SER A 245 7.42 5.22 -4.35
C SER A 245 8.20 4.66 -3.16
N SER A 246 8.84 5.53 -2.36
CA SER A 246 9.56 5.16 -1.14
C SER A 246 8.64 4.48 -0.13
N LEU A 247 7.41 4.97 0.05
CA LEU A 247 6.42 4.32 0.91
C LEU A 247 5.99 2.94 0.40
N LEU A 248 5.85 2.77 -0.92
CA LEU A 248 5.50 1.49 -1.53
C LEU A 248 6.58 0.42 -1.37
N THR A 249 7.83 0.80 -1.06
CA THR A 249 8.85 -0.19 -0.69
C THR A 249 8.53 -0.93 0.62
N SER A 250 7.69 -0.34 1.49
CA SER A 250 7.20 -0.98 2.73
C SER A 250 6.11 -2.02 2.49
N VAL A 251 5.55 -2.16 1.27
CA VAL A 251 4.44 -3.08 0.93
C VAL A 251 4.67 -4.52 1.42
N TRP A 252 5.92 -4.96 1.50
CA TRP A 252 6.27 -6.28 2.04
C TRP A 252 5.79 -6.48 3.49
N LEU A 253 5.91 -5.47 4.35
CA LEU A 253 5.42 -5.52 5.72
C LEU A 253 3.89 -5.51 5.76
N TRP A 254 3.24 -4.76 4.87
CA TRP A 254 1.79 -4.71 4.75
C TRP A 254 1.24 -6.09 4.39
N LEU A 255 1.81 -6.72 3.36
CA LEU A 255 1.45 -8.06 2.94
C LEU A 255 1.75 -9.10 4.03
N HIS A 256 2.85 -8.94 4.78
CA HIS A 256 3.18 -9.82 5.90
C HIS A 256 2.12 -9.75 6.99
N ILE A 257 1.73 -8.54 7.40
CA ILE A 257 0.73 -8.31 8.44
C ILE A 257 -0.65 -8.74 7.96
N PHE A 258 -1.02 -8.42 6.73
CA PHE A 258 -2.24 -8.88 6.10
C PHE A 258 -2.33 -10.41 6.10
N SER A 259 -1.26 -11.10 5.70
CA SER A 259 -1.20 -12.56 5.73
C SER A 259 -1.28 -13.12 7.16
N TYR A 260 -0.69 -12.46 8.14
CA TYR A 260 -0.84 -12.83 9.55
C TYR A 260 -2.27 -12.65 10.07
N CYS A 261 -2.93 -11.54 9.71
CA CYS A 261 -4.33 -11.27 10.04
C CYS A 261 -5.24 -12.34 9.44
N LEU A 262 -5.04 -12.69 8.16
CA LEU A 262 -5.74 -13.80 7.51
C LEU A 262 -5.51 -15.12 8.25
N PHE A 263 -4.27 -15.43 8.64
CA PHE A 263 -3.98 -16.62 9.44
C PHE A 263 -4.74 -16.64 10.77
N LYS A 264 -4.77 -15.52 11.51
CA LYS A 264 -5.53 -15.42 12.76
C LYS A 264 -7.04 -15.56 12.54
N LEU A 265 -7.56 -14.98 11.47
CA LEU A 265 -8.95 -15.11 11.08
C LEU A 265 -9.28 -16.59 10.79
N THR A 266 -8.39 -17.33 10.12
CA THR A 266 -8.62 -18.75 9.81
C THR A 266 -8.59 -19.65 11.04
N LEU A 267 -7.76 -19.32 12.03
CA LEU A 267 -7.78 -19.99 13.33
C LEU A 267 -9.13 -19.78 14.02
N GLN A 268 -9.68 -18.56 13.97
CA GLN A 268 -11.00 -18.27 14.51
C GLN A 268 -12.12 -18.99 13.74
N ILE A 269 -12.03 -19.08 12.41
CA ILE A 269 -12.95 -19.87 11.59
C ILE A 269 -12.90 -21.35 12.00
N ASP A 270 -11.72 -21.94 12.16
CA ASP A 270 -11.60 -23.35 12.55
C ASP A 270 -12.15 -23.59 13.97
N LEU A 271 -11.95 -22.65 14.90
CA LEU A 271 -12.55 -22.70 16.24
C LEU A 271 -14.07 -22.58 16.19
N LEU A 272 -14.60 -21.61 15.44
CA LEU A 272 -16.03 -21.41 15.24
C LEU A 272 -16.66 -22.64 14.60
N LYS A 273 -16.04 -23.21 13.56
CA LYS A 273 -16.48 -24.45 12.94
C LYS A 273 -16.56 -25.58 13.97
N ASN A 274 -15.49 -25.81 14.74
CA ASN A 274 -15.47 -26.86 15.75
C ASN A 274 -16.50 -26.61 16.87
N TYR A 275 -16.79 -25.36 17.20
CA TYR A 275 -17.86 -25.00 18.12
C TYR A 275 -19.23 -25.33 17.53
N LEU A 276 -19.53 -24.87 16.30
CA LEU A 276 -20.79 -25.15 15.61
C LEU A 276 -21.04 -26.65 15.42
N LEU A 277 -20.00 -27.42 15.10
CA LEU A 277 -20.08 -28.88 14.98
C LEU A 277 -20.45 -29.59 16.30
N LYS A 278 -20.29 -28.95 17.47
CA LYS A 278 -20.77 -29.50 18.75
C LYS A 278 -22.27 -29.29 18.97
N PHE A 279 -22.83 -28.19 18.44
CA PHE A 279 -24.25 -27.88 18.59
C PHE A 279 -25.12 -28.54 17.53
N VAL A 280 -24.51 -28.89 16.41
CA VAL A 280 -25.22 -29.43 15.26
C VAL A 280 -24.95 -30.93 15.19
N GLU A 281 -26.01 -31.76 15.22
CA GLU A 281 -25.93 -33.23 15.10
C GLU A 281 -25.48 -33.67 13.68
N ILE A 282 -24.24 -33.34 13.29
CA ILE A 282 -23.72 -33.59 11.95
C ILE A 282 -23.70 -35.08 11.59
N ASP A 283 -23.59 -35.95 12.59
CA ASP A 283 -23.58 -37.41 12.41
C ASP A 283 -24.92 -37.98 11.95
N LYS A 284 -26.03 -37.25 12.17
CA LYS A 284 -27.37 -37.69 11.74
C LYS A 284 -27.87 -36.96 10.49
N LYS A 285 -27.60 -35.66 10.37
CA LYS A 285 -28.12 -34.81 9.28
C LYS A 285 -27.05 -33.85 8.74
N PRO A 286 -26.03 -34.36 8.00
CA PRO A 286 -24.90 -33.55 7.55
C PRO A 286 -25.26 -32.42 6.59
N PHE A 287 -26.29 -32.55 5.75
CA PHE A 287 -26.69 -31.46 4.85
C PHE A 287 -27.38 -30.35 5.62
N THR A 288 -28.31 -30.71 6.52
CA THR A 288 -28.97 -29.72 7.39
C THR A 288 -27.94 -28.99 8.25
N ALA A 289 -26.92 -29.71 8.73
CA ALA A 289 -25.84 -29.14 9.49
C ALA A 289 -25.03 -28.08 8.71
N LEU A 290 -24.73 -28.37 7.45
CA LEU A 290 -24.07 -27.42 6.54
C LEU A 290 -24.93 -26.19 6.27
N ALA A 291 -26.24 -26.35 6.03
CA ALA A 291 -27.15 -25.21 5.86
C ALA A 291 -27.14 -24.28 7.07
N ILE A 292 -27.17 -24.83 8.30
CA ILE A 292 -27.08 -24.03 9.53
C ILE A 292 -25.75 -23.29 9.61
N MET A 293 -24.63 -23.95 9.31
CA MET A 293 -23.31 -23.29 9.29
C MET A 293 -23.21 -22.18 8.23
N VAL A 294 -23.80 -22.37 7.05
CA VAL A 294 -23.88 -21.35 5.99
C VAL A 294 -24.75 -20.18 6.43
N ALA A 295 -25.91 -20.44 7.04
CA ALA A 295 -26.80 -19.41 7.58
C ALA A 295 -26.10 -18.55 8.62
N ILE A 296 -25.42 -19.17 9.59
CA ILE A 296 -24.66 -18.45 10.63
C ILE A 296 -23.53 -17.61 10.00
N SER A 297 -22.82 -18.17 9.01
CA SER A 297 -21.77 -17.42 8.30
C SER A 297 -22.33 -16.20 7.56
N TYR A 298 -23.51 -16.34 6.93
CA TYR A 298 -24.20 -15.25 6.26
C TYR A 298 -24.66 -14.15 7.23
N VAL A 299 -25.17 -14.52 8.42
CA VAL A 299 -25.51 -13.56 9.49
C VAL A 299 -24.29 -12.73 9.87
N ILE A 300 -23.15 -13.38 10.12
CA ILE A 300 -21.91 -12.70 10.51
C ILE A 300 -21.45 -11.71 9.43
N ILE A 301 -21.46 -12.13 8.16
CA ILE A 301 -21.08 -11.28 7.02
C ILE A 301 -22.04 -10.10 6.89
N SER A 302 -23.34 -10.33 7.03
CA SER A 302 -24.37 -9.28 6.92
C SER A 302 -24.19 -8.21 8.00
N ILE A 303 -23.93 -8.62 9.25
CA ILE A 303 -23.64 -7.70 10.35
C ILE A 303 -22.39 -6.86 10.04
N ALA A 304 -21.32 -7.49 9.55
CA ALA A 304 -20.10 -6.78 9.18
C ALA A 304 -20.34 -5.74 8.07
N LEU A 305 -21.14 -6.09 7.05
CA LEU A 305 -21.52 -5.17 5.97
C LEU A 305 -22.36 -4.00 6.47
N ILE A 306 -23.32 -4.24 7.38
CA ILE A 306 -24.15 -3.18 7.98
C ILE A 306 -23.28 -2.19 8.75
N ILE A 307 -22.31 -2.68 9.54
CA ILE A 307 -21.37 -1.82 10.28
C ILE A 307 -20.52 -1.00 9.31
N ALA A 308 -19.94 -1.63 8.28
CA ALA A 308 -19.12 -0.94 7.29
C ALA A 308 -19.90 0.14 6.54
N PHE A 309 -21.13 -0.16 6.12
CA PHE A 309 -22.02 0.80 5.45
C PHE A 309 -22.39 1.96 6.38
N SER A 310 -22.61 1.69 7.67
CA SER A 310 -22.92 2.72 8.67
C SER A 310 -21.74 3.67 8.88
N ILE A 311 -20.51 3.15 8.96
CA ILE A 311 -19.28 3.96 9.07
C ILE A 311 -19.09 4.81 7.82
N TYR A 312 -19.24 4.22 6.63
CA TYR A 312 -19.16 4.95 5.37
C TYR A 312 -20.15 6.11 5.36
N LYS A 313 -21.42 5.87 5.71
CA LYS A 313 -22.43 6.91 5.73
C LYS A 313 -22.08 8.03 6.73
N TRP A 314 -21.51 7.71 7.89
CA TRP A 314 -21.11 8.70 8.89
C TRP A 314 -19.92 9.58 8.46
N ILE A 315 -19.02 9.07 7.62
CA ILE A 315 -17.85 9.82 7.14
C ILE A 315 -18.22 10.76 5.98
N TYR A 316 -19.15 10.34 5.11
CA TYR A 316 -19.43 11.02 3.83
C TYR A 316 -20.79 11.73 3.76
N VAL A 317 -21.60 11.70 4.83
CA VAL A 317 -22.89 12.39 4.94
C VAL A 317 -22.93 13.17 6.25
#